data_AF-A0A350ER95-F1
#
_entry.id   AF-A0A350ER95-F1
#
_cell.length_a   1.000
_cell.length_b   1.000
_cell.length_c   1.000
_cell.angle_alpha   90.00
_cell.angle_beta   90.00
_cell.angle_gamma   90.00
#
_symmetry.space_group_name_H-M   'P 1'
#
loop_
_entity.id
_entity.type
_entity.pdbx_description
1 polymer ?
#
loop_
_entity_poly.entity_id
_entity_poly.type
_entity_poly.pdbx_seq_one_letter_code
_entity_poly.pdbx_strand_id
1 'polypeptide(L)'
;MSAVAHHIAGVLDRESMTAIVESLCATANLQPGDRVQTLRGTRHGAIVRVLPDGRLVWRPDGTRNELIALPESLMREAGPPA
;
A
#
# COMPACT_ATOMS: atom_id res chain seq x y z
N MET A 1 -12.04 -4.76 -0.28
CA MET A 1 -13.33 -4.08 -0.03
C MET A 1 -13.30 -2.78 -0.82
N SER A 2 -14.28 -2.48 -1.68
CA SER A 2 -14.22 -1.31 -2.59
C SER A 2 -14.96 -0.11 -2.01
N ALA A 3 -14.25 0.98 -1.67
CA ALA A 3 -14.85 2.21 -1.14
C ALA A 3 -15.90 2.81 -2.09
N VAL A 4 -15.61 2.79 -3.40
CA VAL A 4 -16.52 3.28 -4.45
C VAL A 4 -17.81 2.46 -4.49
N ALA A 5 -17.73 1.13 -4.38
CA ALA A 5 -18.92 0.28 -4.38
C ALA A 5 -19.82 0.56 -3.16
N HIS A 6 -19.23 0.81 -1.99
CA HIS A 6 -19.98 1.16 -0.78
C HIS A 6 -20.63 2.54 -0.88
N HIS A 7 -19.97 3.49 -1.55
CA HIS A 7 -20.55 4.79 -1.83
C HIS A 7 -21.76 4.69 -2.78
N ILE A 8 -21.62 3.94 -3.88
CA ILE A 8 -22.72 3.71 -4.84
C ILE A 8 -23.92 3.04 -4.16
N ALA A 9 -23.68 2.11 -3.24
CA ALA A 9 -24.73 1.46 -2.46
C ALA A 9 -25.38 2.35 -1.39
N GLY A 10 -24.90 3.59 -1.19
CA GLY A 10 -25.41 4.51 -0.16
C GLY A 10 -24.94 4.18 1.26
N VAL A 11 -23.96 3.28 1.42
CA VAL A 11 -23.42 2.85 2.73
C VAL A 11 -22.31 3.77 3.22
N LEU A 12 -21.59 4.40 2.28
CA LEU A 12 -20.47 5.30 2.57
C LEU A 12 -20.75 6.69 1.98
N ASP A 13 -20.61 7.74 2.78
CA ASP A 13 -20.74 9.10 2.27
C ASP A 13 -19.58 9.47 1.33
N ARG A 14 -19.77 10.55 0.57
CA ARG A 14 -18.80 10.98 -0.44
C ARG A 14 -17.47 11.41 0.16
N GLU A 15 -17.49 12.08 1.31
CA GLU A 15 -16.29 12.62 1.95
C GLU A 15 -15.41 11.46 2.45
N SER A 16 -16.02 10.50 3.15
CA SER A 16 -15.34 9.28 3.61
C SER A 16 -14.80 8.45 2.45
N MET A 17 -15.56 8.28 1.37
CA MET A 17 -15.10 7.56 0.17
C MET A 17 -13.89 8.24 -0.45
N THR A 18 -13.94 9.56 -0.59
CA THR A 18 -12.84 10.35 -1.19
C THR A 18 -11.59 10.24 -0.34
N ALA A 19 -11.69 10.39 0.98
CA ALA A 19 -10.57 10.24 1.90
C ALA A 19 -9.91 8.85 1.83
N ILE A 20 -10.72 7.79 1.72
CA ILE A 20 -10.19 6.42 1.55
C ILE A 20 -9.45 6.29 0.21
N VAL A 21 -10.03 6.77 -0.90
CA VAL A 21 -9.39 6.71 -2.22
C VAL A 21 -8.09 7.51 -2.26
N GLU A 22 -8.08 8.72 -1.69
CA GLU A 22 -6.88 9.55 -1.60
C GLU A 22 -5.77 8.90 -0.77
N SER A 23 -6.13 8.28 0.36
CA SER A 23 -5.20 7.49 1.18
C SER A 23 -4.60 6.33 0.39
N LEU A 24 -5.42 5.61 -0.39
CA LEU A 24 -4.96 4.54 -1.27
C LEU A 24 -4.04 5.06 -2.39
N CYS A 25 -4.38 6.19 -3.01
CA CYS A 25 -3.53 6.84 -4.01
C CYS A 25 -2.15 7.23 -3.44
N ALA A 26 -2.08 7.68 -2.19
CA ALA A 26 -0.81 7.96 -1.53
C ALA A 26 0.04 6.68 -1.36
N THR A 27 -0.59 5.54 -1.08
CA THR A 27 0.10 4.23 -1.03
C THR A 27 0.51 3.70 -2.41
N ALA A 28 -0.18 4.11 -3.48
CA ALA A 28 0.16 3.73 -4.86
C ALA A 28 1.44 4.41 -5.38
N ASN A 29 1.93 5.46 -4.72
CA ASN A 29 3.17 6.14 -5.10
C ASN A 29 4.43 5.47 -4.50
N LEU A 30 4.36 4.19 -4.18
CA LEU A 30 5.51 3.40 -3.74
C LEU A 30 6.44 3.09 -4.92
N GLN A 31 7.73 3.27 -4.69
CA GLN A 31 8.81 3.17 -5.66
C GLN A 31 9.85 2.14 -5.19
N PRO A 32 10.66 1.57 -6.11
CA PRO A 32 11.78 0.73 -5.74
C PRO A 32 12.70 1.40 -4.71
N GLY A 33 13.09 0.67 -3.67
CA GLY A 33 13.90 1.17 -2.56
C GLY A 33 13.11 1.68 -1.36
N ASP A 34 11.81 1.94 -1.51
CA ASP A 34 10.98 2.40 -0.41
C ASP A 34 10.88 1.34 0.69
N ARG A 35 11.08 1.79 1.93
CA ARG A 35 10.88 1.00 3.13
C ARG A 35 9.39 0.87 3.43
N VAL A 36 8.95 -0.36 3.65
CA VAL A 36 7.53 -0.69 3.82
C VAL A 36 7.36 -1.75 4.90
N GLN A 37 6.17 -1.75 5.49
CA GLN A 37 5.70 -2.77 6.40
C GLN A 37 4.29 -3.22 6.05
N THR A 38 3.91 -4.43 6.45
CA THR A 38 2.51 -4.86 6.41
C THR A 38 1.63 -3.93 7.25
N LEU A 39 0.33 -3.83 6.94
CA LEU A 39 -0.63 -3.02 7.70
C LEU A 39 -0.62 -3.27 9.23
N ARG A 40 -0.32 -4.52 9.66
CA ARG A 40 -0.21 -4.88 11.08
C ARG A 40 1.15 -4.52 11.72
N GLY A 41 2.10 -4.00 10.95
CA GLY A 41 3.46 -3.68 11.42
C GLY A 41 4.32 -4.89 11.77
N THR A 42 3.91 -6.12 11.44
CA THR A 42 4.60 -7.34 11.88
C THR A 42 5.72 -7.81 10.95
N ARG A 43 5.72 -7.34 9.69
CA ARG A 43 6.74 -7.68 8.69
C ARG A 43 7.17 -6.41 7.98
N HIS A 44 8.49 -6.25 7.90
CA HIS A 44 9.19 -5.11 7.32
C HIS A 44 9.94 -5.56 6.08
N GLY A 45 10.24 -4.61 5.20
CA GLY A 45 10.95 -4.91 3.96
C GLY A 45 11.11 -3.69 3.06
N ALA A 46 11.51 -3.95 1.83
CA ALA A 46 11.66 -2.91 0.82
C ALA A 46 10.98 -3.28 -0.49
N ILE A 47 10.47 -2.28 -1.21
CA ILE A 47 9.98 -2.45 -2.58
C ILE A 47 11.17 -2.73 -3.49
N VAL A 48 11.06 -3.78 -4.30
CA VAL A 48 12.07 -4.18 -5.29
C VAL A 48 11.70 -3.60 -6.67
N ARG A 49 10.43 -3.65 -7.04
CA ARG A 49 9.91 -3.14 -8.33
C ARG A 49 8.39 -2.99 -8.32
N VAL A 50 7.90 -2.15 -9.22
CA VAL A 50 6.47 -2.02 -9.54
C VAL A 50 6.19 -2.77 -10.84
N LEU A 51 5.17 -3.63 -10.86
CA LEU A 51 4.74 -4.36 -12.05
C LEU A 51 3.89 -3.46 -12.97
N PRO A 52 3.78 -3.77 -14.27
CA PRO A 52 3.01 -2.96 -15.23
C PRO A 52 1.52 -2.81 -14.87
N ASP A 53 0.96 -3.72 -14.07
CA ASP A 53 -0.42 -3.69 -13.59
C ASP A 53 -0.58 -2.99 -12.23
N GLY A 54 0.46 -2.33 -11.74
CA GLY A 54 0.45 -1.58 -10.48
C GLY A 54 0.69 -2.43 -9.22
N ARG A 55 0.82 -3.75 -9.33
CA ARG A 55 1.21 -4.60 -8.18
C ARG A 55 2.66 -4.34 -7.79
N LEU A 56 2.95 -4.51 -6.51
CA LEU A 56 4.28 -4.28 -5.94
C LEU A 56 4.98 -5.61 -5.71
N VAL A 57 6.23 -5.69 -6.15
CA VAL A 57 7.16 -6.73 -5.70
C VAL A 57 7.99 -6.16 -4.58
N TRP A 58 7.96 -6.82 -3.42
CA TRP A 58 8.70 -6.39 -2.23
C TRP A 58 9.42 -7.57 -1.60
N ARG A 59 10.47 -7.29 -0.84
CA ARG A 59 11.28 -8.29 -0.17
C ARG A 59 11.23 -8.07 1.34
N PRO A 60 10.65 -9.01 2.10
CA PRO A 60 10.70 -8.96 3.56
C PRO A 60 12.13 -9.10 4.07
N ASP A 61 12.45 -8.36 5.12
CA ASP A 61 13.74 -8.44 5.81
C ASP A 61 13.99 -9.87 6.33
N GLY A 62 15.27 -10.27 6.35
CA GLY A 62 15.67 -11.62 6.79
C GLY A 62 15.34 -12.74 5.80
N THR A 63 14.75 -12.43 4.64
CA THR A 63 14.45 -13.40 3.59
C THR A 63 15.06 -12.98 2.25
N ARG A 64 15.33 -13.97 1.38
CA ARG A 64 15.69 -13.71 -0.03
C ARG A 64 14.48 -13.78 -0.96
N ASN A 65 13.31 -14.12 -0.44
CA ASN A 65 12.10 -14.33 -1.23
C ASN A 65 11.43 -13.00 -1.55
N GLU A 66 11.02 -12.85 -2.81
CA GLU A 66 10.19 -11.74 -3.25
C GLU A 66 8.72 -12.12 -3.16
N LEU A 67 7.90 -11.19 -2.69
CA LEU A 67 6.45 -11.33 -2.56
C LEU A 67 5.76 -10.29 -3.43
N ILE A 68 4.60 -10.67 -3.98
CA ILE A 68 3.73 -9.75 -4.71
C ILE A 68 2.61 -9.29 -3.77
N ALA A 69 2.36 -7.99 -3.73
CA ALA A 69 1.28 -7.38 -2.95
C ALA A 69 0.58 -6.28 -3.75
N LEU A 70 -0.64 -5.96 -3.34
CA LEU A 70 -1.31 -4.73 -3.77
C LEU A 70 -0.80 -3.55 -2.94
N PRO A 71 -0.72 -2.33 -3.50
CA PRO A 71 -0.23 -1.14 -2.78
C PRO A 71 -0.92 -0.92 -1.42
N GLU A 72 -2.23 -1.14 -1.36
CA GLU A 72 -3.03 -0.95 -0.14
C GLU A 72 -2.76 -1.96 0.98
N SER A 73 -1.99 -3.01 0.70
CA SER A 73 -1.60 -4.02 1.70
C SER A 73 -0.32 -3.65 2.46
N LEU A 74 0.34 -2.56 2.07
CA LEU A 74 1.62 -2.10 2.62
C LEU A 74 1.49 -0.64 3.10
N MET A 75 2.24 -0.31 4.14
CA MET A 75 2.43 1.05 4.60
C MET A 75 3.89 1.44 4.43
N ARG A 76 4.13 2.64 3.92
CA ARG A 76 5.46 3.24 3.90
C ARG A 76 5.95 3.40 5.35
N GLU A 77 7.16 2.95 5.62
CA GLU A 77 7.82 3.24 6.89
C GLU A 77 8.18 4.73 6.89
N ALA A 78 7.87 5.44 7.97
CA ALA A 78 8.43 6.76 8.18
C ALA A 78 9.96 6.58 8.26
N GLY A 79 10.70 7.14 7.30
CA GLY A 79 12.15 7.22 7.43
C GLY A 79 12.52 7.95 8.72
N PRO A 80 13.74 7.75 9.27
CA PRO A 80 14.19 8.59 10.35
C PRO A 80 14.05 10.07 9.93
N PRO A 81 13.70 11.00 10.84
CA PRO A 81 13.76 12.42 10.52
C PRO A 81 15.17 12.71 10.00
N ALA A 82 15.23 13.40 8.86
CA ALA A 82 16.46 13.81 8.21
C ALA A 82 17.40 14.60 9.15
#